data_AF-A0A9W9N844-F1
#
_entry.id   AF-A0A9W9N844-F1
#
_cell.length_a   1.000
_cell.length_b   1.000
_cell.length_c   1.000
_cell.angle_alpha   90.00
_cell.angle_beta   90.00
_cell.angle_gamma   90.00
#
_symmetry.space_group_name_H-M   'P 1'
#
loop_
_entity.id
_entity.type
_entity.pdbx_description
1 polymer ?
#
loop_
_entity_poly.entity_id
_entity_poly.type
_entity_poly.pdbx_seq_one_letter_code
_entity_poly.pdbx_strand_id
1 'polypeptide(L)'
;MPTDIATRAAVLALIAIGRPHAEISSILAVPKSTIRDIHSRAIQRGFDHNTRPLKICDAYVVNAPRSGRPKKQRAESQDNIFTERAESESDNASALLD
;
A
#
# COMPACT_ATOMS: atom_id res chain seq x y z
N MET A 1 -6.90 -12.93 12.32
CA MET A 1 -8.32 -13.25 12.54
C MET A 1 -9.14 -12.67 11.39
N PRO A 2 -10.15 -13.39 10.85
CA PRO A 2 -11.11 -12.78 9.93
C PRO A 2 -11.92 -11.71 10.66
N THR A 3 -11.98 -10.51 10.09
CA THR A 3 -12.84 -9.42 10.58
C THR A 3 -13.79 -9.02 9.47
N ASP A 4 -15.04 -8.70 9.78
CA ASP A 4 -15.98 -8.16 8.79
C ASP A 4 -15.61 -6.70 8.43
N ILE A 5 -16.30 -6.14 7.45
CA ILE A 5 -16.02 -4.79 6.96
C ILE A 5 -16.41 -3.72 7.99
N ALA A 6 -17.51 -3.92 8.72
CA ALA A 6 -18.01 -2.98 9.72
C ALA A 6 -17.04 -2.88 10.91
N THR A 7 -16.52 -4.01 11.39
CA THR A 7 -15.49 -4.07 12.44
C THR A 7 -14.23 -3.32 12.01
N ARG A 8 -13.80 -3.46 10.76
CA ARG A 8 -12.64 -2.72 10.22
C ARG A 8 -12.90 -1.22 10.17
N ALA A 9 -14.09 -0.80 9.73
CA ALA A 9 -14.48 0.60 9.72
C ALA A 9 -14.54 1.19 11.14
N ALA A 10 -15.11 0.45 12.10
CA ALA A 10 -15.15 0.84 13.51
C ALA A 10 -13.75 1.03 14.11
N VAL A 11 -12.81 0.12 13.80
CA VAL A 11 -11.40 0.27 14.20
C VAL A 11 -10.81 1.59 13.68
N LEU A 12 -10.98 1.90 12.39
CA LEU A 12 -10.46 3.14 11.80
C LEU A 12 -11.09 4.40 12.43
N ALA A 13 -12.40 4.35 12.72
CA ALA A 13 -13.11 5.44 13.38
C ALA A 13 -12.57 5.69 14.79
N LEU A 14 -12.38 4.63 15.58
CA LEU A 14 -11.85 4.73 16.95
C LEU A 14 -10.40 5.25 16.97
N ILE A 15 -9.58 4.83 15.99
CA ILE A 15 -8.23 5.37 15.82
C ILE A 15 -8.26 6.85 15.49
N ALA A 16 -9.15 7.30 14.59
CA ALA A 16 -9.26 8.71 14.22
C ALA A 16 -9.76 9.61 15.38
N ILE A 17 -10.48 9.03 16.34
CA ILE A 17 -10.91 9.69 17.59
C ILE A 17 -9.79 9.66 18.66
N GLY A 18 -8.66 9.00 18.39
CA GLY A 18 -7.49 8.97 19.26
C GLY A 18 -7.52 7.87 20.32
N ARG A 19 -8.35 6.82 20.16
CA ARG A 19 -8.42 5.72 21.12
C ARG A 19 -7.19 4.81 21.04
N PRO A 20 -6.58 4.41 22.17
CA PRO A 20 -5.43 3.51 22.17
C PRO A 20 -5.84 2.11 21.72
N HIS A 21 -4.94 1.41 21.01
CA HIS A 21 -5.22 0.06 20.49
C HIS A 21 -5.62 -0.96 21.57
N ALA A 22 -5.18 -0.78 22.82
CA ALA A 22 -5.58 -1.64 23.93
C ALA A 22 -7.07 -1.49 24.28
N GLU A 23 -7.58 -0.27 24.31
CA GLU A 23 -8.99 0.01 24.55
C GLU A 23 -9.83 -0.50 23.37
N ILE A 24 -9.41 -0.23 22.13
CA ILE A 24 -10.09 -0.74 20.92
C ILE A 24 -10.15 -2.28 20.93
N SER A 25 -9.06 -2.93 21.33
CA SER A 25 -8.99 -4.38 21.44
C SER A 25 -9.98 -4.93 22.46
N SER A 26 -10.15 -4.24 23.60
CA SER A 26 -11.13 -4.60 24.62
C SER A 26 -12.58 -4.36 24.15
N ILE A 27 -12.85 -3.26 23.43
CA ILE A 27 -14.19 -2.89 22.98
C ILE A 27 -14.69 -3.84 21.89
N LEU A 28 -13.85 -4.15 20.90
CA LEU A 28 -14.25 -4.91 19.70
C LEU A 28 -13.87 -6.40 19.78
N ALA A 29 -13.22 -6.83 20.86
CA ALA A 29 -12.65 -8.18 20.99
C ALA A 29 -11.72 -8.57 19.83
N VAL A 30 -11.02 -7.59 19.24
CA VAL A 30 -10.07 -7.79 18.14
C VAL A 30 -8.63 -7.75 18.68
N PRO A 31 -7.75 -8.70 18.32
CA PRO A 31 -6.35 -8.65 18.75
C PRO A 31 -5.64 -7.37 18.32
N LYS A 32 -4.76 -6.82 19.19
CA LYS A 32 -3.96 -5.62 18.88
C LYS A 32 -3.16 -5.72 17.58
N SER A 33 -2.67 -6.91 17.22
CA SER A 33 -1.99 -7.16 15.95
C SER A 33 -2.93 -6.94 14.76
N THR A 34 -4.15 -7.44 14.84
CA THR A 34 -5.17 -7.28 13.80
C THR A 34 -5.58 -5.81 13.65
N ILE A 35 -5.70 -5.06 14.75
CA ILE A 35 -5.93 -3.60 14.72
C ILE A 35 -4.81 -2.89 13.96
N ARG A 36 -3.55 -3.21 14.27
CA ARG A 36 -2.39 -2.64 13.57
C ARG A 36 -2.41 -2.97 12.08
N ASP A 37 -2.69 -4.21 11.71
CA ASP A 37 -2.76 -4.63 10.32
C ASP A 37 -3.86 -3.89 9.54
N ILE A 38 -5.04 -3.71 10.15
CA ILE A 38 -6.14 -2.94 9.56
C ILE A 38 -5.71 -1.50 9.32
N HIS A 39 -5.11 -0.87 10.33
CA HIS A 39 -4.65 0.52 10.24
C HIS A 39 -3.57 0.70 9.18
N SER A 40 -2.54 -0.16 9.17
CA SER A 40 -1.46 -0.11 8.18
C SER A 40 -1.97 -0.29 6.75
N ARG A 41 -2.90 -1.23 6.51
CA ARG A 41 -3.51 -1.42 5.18
C ARG A 41 -4.34 -0.21 4.74
N ALA A 42 -5.06 0.41 5.66
CA ALA A 42 -5.82 1.62 5.36
C ALA A 42 -4.87 2.77 4.97
N ILE A 43 -3.79 2.99 5.72
CA ILE A 43 -2.77 4.01 5.40
C ILE A 43 -2.16 3.76 4.02
N GLN A 44 -1.80 2.50 3.70
CA GLN A 44 -1.28 2.13 2.37
C GLN A 44 -2.25 2.45 1.22
N ARG A 45 -3.54 2.59 1.52
CA ARG A 45 -4.60 2.94 0.57
C ARG A 45 -4.96 4.42 0.58
N GLY A 46 -4.17 5.24 1.28
CA GLY A 46 -4.37 6.68 1.37
C GLY A 46 -5.37 7.12 2.44
N PHE A 47 -5.67 6.28 3.42
CA PHE A 47 -6.43 6.73 4.59
C PHE A 47 -5.57 7.66 5.47
N ASP A 48 -6.11 8.84 5.79
CA ASP A 48 -5.54 9.74 6.79
C ASP A 48 -6.53 9.93 7.96
N HIS A 49 -6.12 9.47 9.14
CA HIS A 49 -6.89 9.55 10.38
C HIS A 49 -6.96 10.96 10.99
N ASN A 50 -6.13 11.90 10.55
CA ASN A 50 -6.10 13.28 11.06
C ASN A 50 -7.00 14.21 10.25
N THR A 51 -7.36 13.84 9.02
CA THR A 51 -8.26 14.62 8.17
C THR A 51 -9.62 14.82 8.85
N ARG A 52 -10.16 16.05 8.73
CA ARG A 52 -11.50 16.44 9.17
C ARG A 52 -12.22 17.12 8.00
N PRO A 53 -13.48 16.77 7.70
CA PRO A 53 -14.30 15.72 8.33
C PRO A 53 -13.72 14.31 8.10
N LEU A 54 -13.90 13.43 9.08
CA LEU A 54 -13.41 12.05 8.98
C LEU A 54 -14.11 11.33 7.83
N LYS A 55 -13.34 10.80 6.88
CA LYS A 55 -13.84 10.05 5.73
C LYS A 55 -13.36 8.61 5.81
N ILE A 56 -14.30 7.69 5.97
CA ILE A 56 -14.05 6.24 5.88
C ILE A 56 -14.91 5.72 4.73
N CYS A 57 -14.27 5.12 3.73
CA CYS A 57 -14.95 4.51 2.58
C CYS A 57 -14.52 3.06 2.41
N ASP A 58 -15.30 2.30 1.62
CA ASP A 58 -15.08 0.88 1.38
C ASP A 58 -13.69 0.56 0.86
N ALA A 59 -13.09 1.46 0.07
CA ALA A 59 -11.75 1.30 -0.47
C ALA A 59 -10.69 1.05 0.63
N TYR A 60 -10.86 1.62 1.83
CA TYR A 60 -9.91 1.44 2.93
C TYR A 60 -10.08 0.11 3.65
N VAL A 61 -11.29 -0.45 3.67
CA VAL A 61 -11.65 -1.59 4.54
C VAL A 61 -11.86 -2.89 3.78
N VAL A 62 -12.25 -2.87 2.50
CA VAL A 62 -12.46 -4.06 1.68
C VAL A 62 -11.13 -4.76 1.42
N ASN A 63 -11.08 -6.09 1.47
CA ASN A 63 -9.84 -6.81 1.17
C ASN A 63 -9.44 -6.59 -0.30
N ALA A 64 -8.15 -6.39 -0.55
CA ALA A 64 -7.65 -6.39 -1.92
C ALA A 64 -7.92 -7.76 -2.56
N PRO A 65 -8.14 -7.81 -3.89
CA PRO A 65 -8.13 -9.07 -4.61
C PRO A 65 -6.87 -9.84 -4.20
N ARG A 66 -7.04 -11.10 -3.78
CA ARG A 66 -5.88 -11.94 -3.48
C ARG A 66 -5.10 -12.08 -4.77
N SER A 67 -3.82 -11.69 -4.76
CA SER A 67 -2.92 -12.12 -5.82
C SER A 67 -2.94 -13.65 -5.77
N GLY A 68 -3.56 -14.26 -6.78
CA GLY A 68 -3.52 -15.70 -6.92
C GLY A 68 -2.09 -16.17 -7.06
N ARG A 69 -1.89 -17.49 -7.22
CA ARG A 69 -0.58 -18.00 -7.60
C ARG A 69 -0.13 -17.27 -8.87
N PRO A 70 1.07 -16.66 -8.89
CA PRO A 70 1.62 -16.09 -10.11
C PRO A 70 1.49 -17.12 -11.24
N LYS A 71 0.80 -16.74 -12.32
CA LYS A 71 0.67 -17.63 -13.48
C LYS A 71 2.04 -17.80 -14.12
N LYS A 72 2.35 -19.01 -14.60
CA LYS A 72 3.61 -19.33 -15.29
C LYS A 72 3.80 -18.33 -16.44
N GLN A 73 4.77 -17.43 -16.30
CA GLN A 73 5.20 -16.55 -17.37
C GLN A 73 5.77 -17.45 -18.48
N ARG A 74 5.24 -17.36 -19.71
CA ARG A 74 5.96 -17.88 -20.88
C ARG A 74 7.10 -16.89 -21.15
N ALA A 75 8.31 -17.41 -21.24
CA ALA A 75 9.53 -16.65 -21.45
C ALA A 75 9.69 -16.22 -22.91
N GLU A 76 8.71 -15.48 -23.45
CA GLU A 76 8.83 -14.86 -24.76
C GLU A 76 8.74 -13.34 -24.55
N SER A 77 9.93 -12.73 -24.60
CA SER A 77 10.21 -11.28 -24.67
C SER A 77 10.13 -10.48 -23.36
N GLN A 78 11.14 -10.64 -22.50
CA GLN A 78 11.57 -9.60 -21.55
C GLN A 78 12.98 -9.06 -21.84
N ASP A 79 13.49 -9.26 -23.04
CA ASP A 79 14.65 -8.52 -23.53
C ASP A 79 14.09 -7.33 -24.31
N ASN A 80 14.15 -6.11 -23.75
CA ASN A 80 14.13 -4.79 -24.43
C ASN A 80 13.77 -3.62 -23.49
N ILE A 81 14.27 -3.55 -22.24
CA ILE A 81 14.02 -2.36 -21.38
C ILE A 81 15.29 -1.71 -20.81
N PHE A 82 16.50 -2.25 -21.03
CA PHE A 82 17.72 -1.61 -20.51
C PHE A 82 18.88 -1.57 -21.51
N THR A 83 18.80 -0.73 -22.54
CA THR A 83 20.02 -0.22 -23.22
C THR A 83 19.72 1.06 -23.99
N GLU A 84 19.82 2.24 -23.35
CA GLU A 84 19.81 3.52 -24.09
C GLU A 84 20.52 4.69 -23.35
N ARG A 85 21.54 4.45 -22.52
CA ARG A 85 22.19 5.54 -21.74
C ARG A 85 23.72 5.52 -21.64
N ALA A 86 24.46 4.86 -22.54
CA ALA A 86 25.92 4.79 -22.39
C ALA A 86 26.78 4.97 -23.67
N GLU A 87 26.24 5.48 -24.79
CA GLU A 87 27.06 5.68 -26.02
C GLU A 87 27.03 7.10 -26.60
N SER A 88 26.43 8.10 -25.94
CA SER A 88 26.43 9.48 -26.45
C SER A 88 27.58 10.37 -25.94
N GLU A 89 28.62 9.79 -25.31
CA GLU A 89 29.77 10.56 -24.78
C GLU A 89 31.10 10.29 -25.51
N SER A 90 31.15 9.40 -26.51
CA SER A 90 32.37 9.17 -27.30
C SER A 90 32.52 10.07 -28.52
N ASP A 91 31.44 10.67 -29.02
CA ASP A 91 31.48 11.40 -30.30
C ASP A 91 31.81 12.91 -30.15
N ASN A 92 31.80 13.47 -28.93
CA ASN A 92 32.02 14.90 -28.72
C ASN A 92 33.45 15.29 -28.30
N ALA A 93 34.40 14.34 -28.26
CA ALA A 93 35.80 14.62 -27.92
C ALA A 93 36.71 14.78 -29.15
N SER A 94 36.26 14.39 -30.35
CA SER A 94 37.08 14.47 -31.58
C SER A 94 36.93 15.78 -32.36
N ALA A 95 36.19 16.77 -31.83
CA ALA A 95 35.93 18.05 -32.51
C ALA A 95 36.72 19.26 -31.92
N LEU A 96 37.79 19.02 -31.14
CA LEU A 96 38.63 20.09 -30.57
C LEU A 96 40.13 19.93 -30.87
N LEU A 97 40.48 19.38 -32.03
CA LEU A 97 41.85 19.42 -32.57
C LEU A 97 41.82 19.52 -34.10
N ASP A 98 41.19 20.57 -34.63
CA ASP A 98 41.47 21.15 -35.94
C ASP A 98 41.36 22.69 -35.85
#